data_AF-A0A6J0VKW2-F1
#
_entry.id   AF-A0A6J0VKW2-F1
#
_cell.length_a   1.000
_cell.length_b   1.000
_cell.length_c   1.000
_cell.angle_alpha   90.00
_cell.angle_beta   90.00
_cell.angle_gamma   90.00
#
_symmetry.space_group_name_H-M   'P 1'
#
loop_
_entity.id
_entity.type
_entity.pdbx_description
1 polymer ?
#
loop_
_entity_poly.entity_id
_entity_poly.type
_entity_poly.pdbx_seq_one_letter_code
_entity_poly.pdbx_strand_id
1 'polypeptide(L)'
;MTAFRPGIDLLSGIIPELCQKYPDLNFLVGGEGPKRIVLEEVRERYQLHDRVRLLGALEHQDVRNILVQGQIFLNTSLTEAFCMAIVEAASCGLQVVSTRVGGIPEVLPDDLIILCEPTVKSLCNGVEKAISQLKAGSLLSPELIHSKVKMFYTWRNVAKRTENVYDRVASETVLPMGRRLDLLTSHCGPVTGCIFVLLAILSYLFLKFLRWLTPDDLIDKAVDATGRFGMWTQEPFPDGNRKGKITNSSSC
;
A
#
# COMPACT_ATOMS: atom_id res chain seq x y z
N MET A 1 1.87 -15.29 12.31
CA MET A 1 0.84 -15.16 11.27
C MET A 1 -0.15 -14.09 11.73
N THR A 2 0.19 -12.83 11.56
CA THR A 2 -0.66 -11.69 11.95
C THR A 2 -1.75 -11.59 10.88
N ALA A 3 -2.91 -12.17 11.15
CA ALA A 3 -4.05 -12.08 10.24
C ALA A 3 -4.42 -10.60 10.08
N PHE A 4 -4.33 -10.11 8.84
CA PHE A 4 -4.92 -8.83 8.43
C PHE A 4 -6.37 -8.80 8.93
N ARG A 5 -6.70 -7.79 9.76
CA ARG A 5 -8.04 -7.61 10.33
C ARG A 5 -8.73 -6.46 9.59
N PRO A 6 -9.51 -6.73 8.53
CA PRO A 6 -10.20 -5.70 7.75
C PRO A 6 -11.25 -4.90 8.54
N GLY A 7 -11.51 -5.26 9.80
CA GLY A 7 -12.46 -4.53 10.66
C GLY A 7 -13.91 -4.66 10.21
N ILE A 8 -14.28 -5.78 9.60
CA ILE A 8 -15.67 -6.07 9.18
C ILE A 8 -16.67 -5.93 10.35
N ASP A 9 -16.22 -6.22 11.58
CA ASP A 9 -17.04 -6.02 12.79
C ASP A 9 -17.38 -4.54 13.06
N LEU A 10 -16.57 -3.60 12.55
CA LEU A 10 -16.90 -2.18 12.60
C LEU A 10 -17.90 -1.81 11.49
N LEU A 11 -17.71 -2.35 10.27
CA LEU A 11 -18.64 -2.12 9.15
C LEU A 11 -20.07 -2.56 9.47
N SER A 12 -20.24 -3.69 10.17
CA SER A 12 -21.55 -4.19 10.58
C SER A 12 -22.29 -3.24 11.53
N GLY A 13 -21.57 -2.43 12.31
CA GLY A 13 -22.15 -1.36 13.13
C GLY A 13 -22.38 -0.06 12.37
N ILE A 14 -21.48 0.29 11.46
CA ILE A 14 -21.52 1.56 10.70
C ILE A 14 -22.66 1.59 9.68
N ILE A 15 -22.81 0.51 8.91
CA ILE A 15 -23.80 0.41 7.82
C ILE A 15 -25.23 0.72 8.31
N PRO A 16 -25.78 0.04 9.34
CA PRO A 16 -27.16 0.30 9.76
C PRO A 16 -27.33 1.70 10.33
N GLU A 17 -26.36 2.22 11.09
CA GLU A 17 -26.41 3.56 11.69
C GLU A 17 -26.49 4.65 10.61
N LEU A 18 -25.60 4.60 9.61
CA LEU A 18 -25.58 5.59 8.54
C LEU A 18 -26.76 5.43 7.58
N CYS A 19 -27.14 4.20 7.23
CA CYS A 19 -28.31 3.94 6.39
C CYS A 19 -29.62 4.42 7.04
N GLN A 20 -29.73 4.43 8.37
CA GLN A 20 -30.92 4.97 9.04
C GLN A 20 -30.99 6.50 8.91
N LYS A 21 -29.85 7.18 8.99
CA LYS A 21 -29.76 8.65 8.97
C LYS A 21 -29.73 9.26 7.56
N TYR A 22 -29.20 8.53 6.58
CA TYR A 22 -29.04 8.99 5.20
C TYR A 22 -29.76 8.03 4.24
N PRO A 23 -30.98 8.37 3.79
CA PRO A 23 -31.77 7.53 2.89
C PRO A 23 -31.08 7.25 1.56
N ASP A 24 -30.36 8.25 1.02
CA ASP A 24 -29.69 8.20 -0.28
C ASP A 24 -28.32 7.49 -0.26
N LEU A 25 -27.90 6.99 0.92
CA LEU A 25 -26.60 6.34 1.07
C LEU A 25 -26.67 4.88 0.64
N ASN A 26 -25.82 4.52 -0.33
CA ASN A 26 -25.66 3.16 -0.83
C ASN A 26 -24.23 2.67 -0.55
N PHE A 27 -24.10 1.41 -0.15
CA PHE A 27 -22.83 0.74 0.11
C PHE A 27 -22.55 -0.32 -0.97
N LEU A 28 -21.37 -0.22 -1.55
CA LEU A 28 -20.77 -1.26 -2.39
C LEU A 28 -19.63 -1.89 -1.60
N VAL A 29 -19.78 -3.17 -1.23
CA VAL A 29 -18.77 -3.88 -0.43
C VAL A 29 -18.15 -4.98 -1.29
N GLY A 30 -16.89 -4.79 -1.66
CA GLY A 30 -16.08 -5.78 -2.37
C GLY A 30 -15.17 -6.54 -1.40
N GLY A 31 -14.98 -7.82 -1.67
CA GLY A 31 -14.13 -8.73 -0.89
C GLY A 31 -14.86 -10.01 -0.49
N GLU A 32 -14.10 -11.11 -0.45
CA GLU A 32 -14.54 -12.37 0.16
C GLU A 32 -13.83 -12.60 1.49
N GLY A 33 -14.54 -13.21 2.42
CA GLY A 33 -13.94 -13.57 3.70
C GLY A 33 -14.93 -14.26 4.65
N PRO A 34 -14.42 -14.95 5.67
CA PRO A 34 -15.25 -15.72 6.61
C PRO A 34 -16.23 -14.85 7.38
N LYS A 35 -15.96 -13.54 7.51
CA LYS A 35 -16.83 -12.58 8.19
C LYS A 35 -17.89 -11.96 7.29
N ARG A 36 -18.00 -12.35 6.02
CA ARG A 36 -19.05 -11.90 5.10
C ARG A 36 -20.45 -12.18 5.65
N ILE A 37 -20.63 -13.32 6.32
CA ILE A 37 -21.90 -13.71 6.94
C ILE A 37 -22.44 -12.66 7.91
N VAL A 38 -21.56 -11.95 8.63
CA VAL A 38 -21.95 -10.89 9.58
C VAL A 38 -22.60 -9.71 8.83
N LEU A 39 -22.10 -9.37 7.65
CA LEU A 39 -22.68 -8.31 6.83
C LEU A 39 -24.00 -8.75 6.19
N GLU A 40 -24.12 -10.02 5.80
CA GLU A 40 -25.37 -10.59 5.31
C GLU A 40 -26.45 -10.57 6.40
N GLU A 41 -26.13 -11.01 7.61
CA GLU A 41 -27.03 -10.95 8.77
C GLU A 41 -27.51 -9.52 9.07
N VAL A 42 -26.60 -8.54 9.05
CA VAL A 42 -26.97 -7.12 9.21
C VAL A 42 -27.86 -6.65 8.07
N ARG A 43 -27.56 -7.04 6.83
CA ARG A 43 -28.36 -6.69 5.67
C ARG A 43 -29.79 -7.22 5.78
N GLU A 44 -29.97 -8.48 6.19
CA GLU A 44 -31.29 -9.09 6.43
C GLU A 44 -32.01 -8.43 7.61
N ARG A 45 -31.32 -8.28 8.76
CA ARG A 45 -31.92 -7.75 9.99
C ARG A 45 -32.45 -6.32 9.84
N TYR A 46 -31.77 -5.49 9.06
CA TYR A 46 -32.13 -4.09 8.82
C TYR A 46 -32.81 -3.86 7.47
N GLN A 47 -33.12 -4.92 6.71
CA GLN A 47 -33.79 -4.86 5.40
C GLN A 47 -33.07 -3.94 4.39
N LEU A 48 -31.74 -4.07 4.29
CA LEU A 48 -30.89 -3.17 3.50
C LEU A 48 -30.50 -3.72 2.11
N HIS A 49 -31.28 -4.64 1.54
CA HIS A 49 -30.95 -5.35 0.29
C HIS A 49 -30.72 -4.43 -0.89
N ASP A 50 -31.54 -3.38 -1.01
CA ASP A 50 -31.44 -2.42 -2.11
C ASP A 50 -30.26 -1.46 -1.97
N ARG A 51 -29.76 -1.29 -0.74
CA ARG A 51 -28.76 -0.27 -0.38
C ARG A 51 -27.37 -0.83 -0.13
N VAL A 52 -27.25 -2.08 0.30
CA VAL A 52 -25.96 -2.71 0.63
C VAL A 52 -25.73 -3.88 -0.31
N ARG A 53 -24.93 -3.63 -1.35
CA ARG A 53 -24.56 -4.64 -2.34
C ARG A 53 -23.23 -5.28 -1.97
N LEU A 54 -23.28 -6.57 -1.66
CA LEU A 54 -22.10 -7.40 -1.42
C LEU A 54 -21.65 -7.99 -2.75
N LEU A 55 -20.55 -7.49 -3.30
CA LEU A 55 -20.07 -7.83 -4.64
C LEU A 55 -19.26 -9.13 -4.67
N GLY A 56 -18.82 -9.62 -3.50
CA GLY A 56 -17.92 -10.77 -3.39
C GLY A 56 -16.50 -10.46 -3.86
N ALA A 57 -15.77 -11.48 -4.30
CA ALA A 57 -14.38 -11.35 -4.69
C ALA A 57 -14.31 -10.58 -6.01
N LEU A 58 -13.53 -9.50 -6.02
CA LEU A 58 -13.31 -8.68 -7.21
C LEU A 58 -11.92 -8.98 -7.77
N GLU A 59 -11.84 -9.17 -9.08
CA GLU A 59 -10.56 -9.20 -9.77
C GLU A 59 -9.99 -7.79 -9.84
N HIS A 60 -8.66 -7.68 -9.85
CA HIS A 60 -7.96 -6.39 -9.83
C HIS A 60 -8.38 -5.46 -10.98
N GLN A 61 -8.71 -6.01 -12.15
CA GLN A 61 -9.20 -5.26 -13.31
C GLN A 61 -10.57 -4.61 -13.09
N ASP A 62 -11.41 -5.20 -12.25
CA ASP A 62 -12.79 -4.74 -12.00
C ASP A 62 -12.89 -3.75 -10.84
N VAL A 63 -11.90 -3.74 -9.94
CA VAL A 63 -11.86 -2.82 -8.79
C VAL A 63 -12.07 -1.38 -9.23
N ARG A 64 -11.40 -0.96 -10.31
CA ARG A 64 -11.57 0.39 -10.87
C ARG A 64 -13.01 0.67 -11.26
N ASN A 65 -13.68 -0.26 -11.94
CA ASN A 65 -15.05 -0.10 -12.42
C ASN A 65 -16.04 0.08 -11.27
N ILE A 66 -15.74 -0.49 -10.11
CA ILE A 66 -16.54 -0.30 -8.89
C ILE A 66 -16.21 1.02 -8.21
N LEU A 67 -14.91 1.33 -8.03
CA LEU A 67 -14.49 2.54 -7.33
C LEU A 67 -15.04 3.80 -7.99
N VAL A 68 -15.01 3.90 -9.33
CA VAL A 68 -15.51 5.09 -10.06
C VAL A 68 -17.02 5.34 -9.89
N GLN A 69 -17.79 4.38 -9.37
CA GLN A 69 -19.22 4.55 -9.07
C GLN A 69 -19.45 5.26 -7.72
N GLY A 70 -18.44 5.27 -6.84
CA GLY A 70 -18.53 5.84 -5.51
C GLY A 70 -18.00 7.27 -5.41
N GLN A 71 -18.35 7.94 -4.32
CA GLN A 71 -17.85 9.28 -3.97
C GLN A 71 -16.93 9.23 -2.74
N ILE A 72 -17.17 8.28 -1.84
CA ILE A 72 -16.44 8.12 -0.58
C ILE A 72 -15.97 6.68 -0.47
N PHE A 73 -14.69 6.49 -0.14
CA PHE A 73 -14.11 5.20 0.17
C PHE A 73 -13.89 5.07 1.67
N LEU A 74 -14.35 3.97 2.27
CA LEU A 74 -14.25 3.70 3.69
C LEU A 74 -13.33 2.52 3.96
N ASN A 75 -12.25 2.74 4.70
CA ASN A 75 -11.38 1.69 5.21
C ASN A 75 -11.54 1.56 6.74
N THR A 76 -11.91 0.36 7.20
CA THR A 76 -12.14 0.05 8.62
C THR A 76 -11.08 -0.84 9.24
N SER A 77 -9.95 -1.04 8.55
CA SER A 77 -8.89 -1.96 8.98
C SER A 77 -8.38 -1.64 10.40
N LEU A 78 -8.11 -2.68 11.20
CA LEU A 78 -7.59 -2.52 12.58
C LEU A 78 -6.06 -2.51 12.63
N THR A 79 -5.41 -3.04 11.58
CA THR A 79 -3.95 -3.12 11.45
C THR A 79 -3.63 -3.02 9.97
N GLU A 80 -2.83 -2.03 9.57
CA GLU A 80 -2.45 -1.88 8.16
C GLU A 80 -1.15 -1.10 7.99
N ALA A 81 -0.31 -1.54 7.05
CA ALA A 81 0.98 -0.90 6.80
C ALA A 81 0.87 0.23 5.75
N PHE A 82 0.19 0.00 4.63
CA PHE A 82 0.14 0.96 3.53
C PHE A 82 -1.21 1.00 2.79
N CYS A 83 -2.01 -0.07 2.82
CA CYS A 83 -3.32 -0.17 2.18
C CYS A 83 -3.36 0.32 0.72
N MET A 84 -3.00 -0.56 -0.22
CA MET A 84 -3.09 -0.23 -1.65
C MET A 84 -4.49 0.26 -2.07
N ALA A 85 -5.55 -0.27 -1.46
CA ALA A 85 -6.93 0.12 -1.74
C ALA A 85 -7.20 1.62 -1.48
N ILE A 86 -6.54 2.24 -0.49
CA ILE A 86 -6.64 3.68 -0.23
C ILE A 86 -6.07 4.48 -1.41
N VAL A 87 -4.90 4.05 -1.92
CA VAL A 87 -4.25 4.71 -3.06
C VAL A 87 -5.07 4.52 -4.34
N GLU A 88 -5.63 3.33 -4.56
CA GLU A 88 -6.51 3.03 -5.69
C GLU A 88 -7.79 3.88 -5.66
N ALA A 89 -8.45 3.97 -4.51
CA ALA A 89 -9.66 4.78 -4.33
C ALA A 89 -9.38 6.27 -4.54
N ALA A 90 -8.33 6.80 -3.92
CA ALA A 90 -7.94 8.20 -4.11
C ALA A 90 -7.50 8.46 -5.56
N SER A 91 -6.85 7.50 -6.23
CA SER A 91 -6.53 7.60 -7.67
C SER A 91 -7.78 7.63 -8.55
N CYS A 92 -8.89 7.04 -8.10
CA CYS A 92 -10.19 7.15 -8.76
C CYS A 92 -10.94 8.45 -8.41
N GLY A 93 -10.36 9.29 -7.54
CA GLY A 93 -10.92 10.59 -7.15
C GLY A 93 -11.93 10.55 -6.00
N LEU A 94 -11.94 9.47 -5.21
CA LEU A 94 -12.85 9.33 -4.07
C LEU A 94 -12.27 10.02 -2.84
N GLN A 95 -13.14 10.60 -2.01
CA GLN A 95 -12.76 11.05 -0.68
C GLN A 95 -12.52 9.83 0.22
N VAL A 96 -11.34 9.74 0.83
CA VAL A 96 -10.99 8.61 1.70
C VAL A 96 -11.37 8.93 3.15
N VAL A 97 -12.03 7.99 3.81
CA VAL A 97 -12.22 7.91 5.26
C VAL A 97 -11.56 6.62 5.74
N SER A 98 -10.65 6.71 6.70
CA SER A 98 -9.91 5.54 7.17
C SER A 98 -9.63 5.60 8.66
N THR A 99 -9.42 4.43 9.26
CA THR A 99 -8.83 4.32 10.60
C THR A 99 -7.39 4.83 10.63
N ARG A 100 -7.00 5.46 11.75
CA ARG A 100 -5.64 5.93 12.06
C ARG A 100 -4.83 4.79 12.70
N VAL A 101 -4.50 3.77 11.90
CA VAL A 101 -3.73 2.61 12.37
C VAL A 101 -2.49 2.37 11.51
N GLY A 102 -1.44 1.82 12.12
CA GLY A 102 -0.18 1.49 11.44
C GLY A 102 0.34 2.65 10.58
N GLY A 103 0.65 2.38 9.31
CA GLY A 103 1.21 3.37 8.39
C GLY A 103 0.17 4.15 7.58
N ILE A 104 -1.14 3.94 7.80
CA ILE A 104 -2.20 4.67 7.09
C ILE A 104 -2.03 6.20 7.08
N PRO A 105 -1.66 6.85 8.21
CA PRO A 105 -1.49 8.31 8.23
C PRO A 105 -0.41 8.84 7.30
N GLU A 106 0.50 7.98 6.82
CA GLU A 106 1.58 8.34 5.90
C GLU A 106 1.20 8.13 4.42
N VAL A 107 0.06 7.46 4.16
CA VAL A 107 -0.34 7.06 2.79
C VAL A 107 -0.86 8.24 1.99
N LEU A 108 -1.67 9.11 2.59
CA LEU A 108 -2.25 10.28 1.91
C LEU A 108 -2.08 11.52 2.78
N PRO A 109 -1.91 12.70 2.16
CA PRO A 109 -1.89 13.95 2.91
C PRO A 109 -3.25 14.23 3.57
N ASP A 110 -3.25 14.99 4.68
CA ASP A 110 -4.42 15.24 5.53
C ASP A 110 -5.63 15.87 4.80
N ASP A 111 -5.42 16.50 3.65
CA ASP A 111 -6.48 17.10 2.84
C ASP A 111 -7.21 16.07 1.94
N LEU A 112 -6.64 14.88 1.76
CA LEU A 112 -7.20 13.79 0.95
C LEU A 112 -7.77 12.64 1.78
N ILE A 113 -7.50 12.60 3.08
CA ILE A 113 -7.91 11.52 3.97
C ILE A 113 -8.48 12.04 5.29
N ILE A 114 -9.64 11.51 5.68
CA ILE A 114 -10.22 11.74 7.00
C ILE A 114 -9.83 10.56 7.88
N LEU A 115 -8.93 10.80 8.83
CA LEU A 115 -8.43 9.80 9.76
C LEU A 115 -9.30 9.75 11.02
N CYS A 116 -9.73 8.54 11.39
CA CYS A 116 -10.63 8.26 12.50
C CYS A 116 -10.02 7.25 13.47
N GLU A 117 -10.45 7.26 14.73
CA GLU A 117 -10.14 6.16 15.64
C GLU A 117 -10.87 4.87 15.20
N PRO A 118 -10.34 3.66 15.48
CA PRO A 118 -10.92 2.38 15.07
C PRO A 118 -12.16 2.01 15.91
N THR A 119 -13.16 2.88 15.90
CA THR A 119 -14.44 2.72 16.59
C THR A 119 -15.58 3.07 15.64
N VAL A 120 -16.73 2.39 15.80
CA VAL A 120 -17.93 2.63 14.98
C VAL A 120 -18.31 4.10 15.00
N LYS A 121 -18.43 4.70 16.20
CA LYS A 121 -18.78 6.11 16.38
C LYS A 121 -17.82 7.07 15.66
N SER A 122 -16.51 6.87 15.77
CA SER A 122 -15.54 7.75 15.11
C SER A 122 -15.60 7.62 13.60
N LEU A 123 -15.80 6.41 13.07
CA LEU A 123 -15.90 6.18 11.63
C LEU A 123 -17.21 6.72 11.06
N CYS A 124 -18.34 6.53 11.76
CA CYS A 124 -19.61 7.17 11.42
C CYS A 124 -19.43 8.69 11.32
N ASN A 125 -18.84 9.33 12.34
CA ASN A 125 -18.56 10.78 12.31
C ASN A 125 -17.65 11.18 11.13
N GLY A 126 -16.65 10.37 10.79
CA GLY A 126 -15.77 10.61 9.65
C GLY A 126 -16.51 10.55 8.31
N VAL A 127 -17.37 9.54 8.12
CA VAL A 127 -18.20 9.41 6.92
C VAL A 127 -19.23 10.53 6.86
N GLU A 128 -19.85 10.91 7.97
CA GLU A 128 -20.78 12.04 8.03
C GLU A 128 -20.12 13.36 7.66
N LYS A 129 -18.87 13.58 8.11
CA LYS A 129 -18.07 14.73 7.69
C LYS A 129 -17.84 14.72 6.18
N ALA A 130 -17.47 13.58 5.61
CA ALA A 130 -17.29 13.43 4.16
C ALA A 130 -18.58 13.68 3.38
N ILE A 131 -19.72 13.14 3.84
CA ILE A 131 -21.06 13.37 3.24
C ILE A 131 -21.42 14.86 3.31
N SER A 132 -21.16 15.51 4.44
CA SER A 132 -21.45 16.94 4.61
C SER A 132 -20.59 17.81 3.68
N GLN A 133 -19.31 17.47 3.53
CA GLN A 133 -18.41 18.16 2.60
C GLN A 133 -18.81 17.94 1.14
N LEU A 134 -19.26 16.72 0.79
CA LEU A 134 -19.77 16.39 -0.54
C LEU A 134 -21.00 17.24 -0.86
N LYS A 135 -21.99 17.27 0.05
CA LYS A 135 -23.22 18.07 -0.12
C LYS A 135 -22.94 19.56 -0.19
N ALA A 136 -21.95 20.05 0.54
CA ALA A 136 -21.54 21.45 0.53
C ALA A 136 -20.67 21.82 -0.71
N GLY A 137 -20.26 20.85 -1.53
CA GLY A 137 -19.34 21.08 -2.65
C GLY A 137 -17.93 21.52 -2.20
N SER A 138 -17.54 21.19 -0.97
CA SER A 138 -16.22 21.55 -0.39
C SER A 138 -15.18 20.45 -0.53
N LEU A 139 -15.57 19.26 -1.01
CA LEU A 139 -14.60 18.24 -1.40
C LEU A 139 -13.83 18.68 -2.64
N LEU A 140 -12.58 18.26 -2.71
CA LEU A 140 -11.77 18.46 -3.92
C LEU A 140 -12.40 17.70 -5.09
N SER A 141 -12.27 18.26 -6.29
CA SER A 141 -12.78 17.57 -7.48
C SER A 141 -12.02 16.25 -7.71
N PRO A 142 -12.66 15.21 -8.25
CA PRO A 142 -12.00 13.93 -8.54
C PRO A 142 -10.71 14.08 -9.36
N GLU A 143 -10.67 15.03 -10.29
CA GLU A 143 -9.51 15.31 -11.14
C GLU A 143 -8.34 15.89 -10.34
N LEU A 144 -8.63 16.75 -9.37
CA LEU A 144 -7.62 17.34 -8.50
C LEU A 144 -7.06 16.31 -7.52
N ILE A 145 -7.92 15.46 -6.95
CA ILE A 145 -7.50 14.34 -6.10
C ILE A 145 -6.58 13.41 -6.91
N HIS A 146 -7.00 12.96 -8.09
CA HIS A 146 -6.18 12.13 -8.97
C HIS A 146 -4.83 12.78 -9.30
N SER A 147 -4.84 14.07 -9.65
CA SER A 147 -3.62 14.81 -10.00
C SER A 147 -2.63 14.90 -8.84
N LYS A 148 -3.12 15.07 -7.60
CA LYS A 148 -2.27 15.03 -6.40
C LYS A 148 -1.71 13.64 -6.16
N VAL A 149 -2.56 12.60 -6.13
CA VAL A 149 -2.15 11.21 -5.86
C VAL A 149 -1.10 10.73 -6.86
N LYS A 150 -1.26 11.08 -8.14
CA LYS A 150 -0.31 10.78 -9.21
C LYS A 150 1.11 11.27 -8.91
N MET A 151 1.28 12.37 -8.19
CA MET A 151 2.62 12.91 -7.87
C MET A 151 3.36 12.10 -6.79
N PHE A 152 2.64 11.41 -5.91
CA PHE A 152 3.24 10.68 -4.79
C PHE A 152 3.62 9.24 -5.14
N TYR A 153 2.80 8.57 -5.95
CA TYR A 153 2.86 7.11 -6.15
C TYR A 153 3.08 6.66 -7.59
N THR A 154 3.88 7.39 -8.37
CA THR A 154 4.41 6.81 -9.62
C THR A 154 5.53 5.82 -9.32
N TRP A 155 5.56 4.71 -10.06
CA TRP A 155 6.67 3.75 -9.99
C TRP A 155 8.03 4.40 -10.20
N ARG A 156 8.12 5.45 -11.04
CA ARG A 156 9.35 6.23 -11.21
C ARG A 156 9.77 6.94 -9.92
N ASN A 157 8.83 7.59 -9.23
CA ASN A 157 9.13 8.28 -7.97
C ASN A 157 9.48 7.28 -6.86
N VAL A 158 8.77 6.15 -6.78
CA VAL A 158 9.05 5.07 -5.82
C VAL A 158 10.45 4.50 -6.08
N ALA A 159 10.77 4.12 -7.33
CA ALA A 159 12.09 3.61 -7.70
C ALA A 159 13.20 4.60 -7.34
N LYS A 160 13.06 5.88 -7.73
CA LYS A 160 14.05 6.92 -7.43
C LYS A 160 14.25 7.13 -5.92
N ARG A 161 13.18 7.09 -5.12
CA ARG A 161 13.28 7.19 -3.66
C ARG A 161 14.00 5.99 -3.06
N THR A 162 13.70 4.78 -3.55
CA THR A 162 14.36 3.54 -3.13
C THR A 162 15.84 3.54 -3.50
N GLU A 163 16.20 3.96 -4.72
CA GLU A 163 17.59 4.12 -5.17
C GLU A 163 18.37 5.08 -4.27
N ASN A 164 17.79 6.23 -3.91
CA ASN A 164 18.46 7.17 -2.99
C ASN A 164 18.77 6.55 -1.63
N VAL A 165 17.92 5.66 -1.12
CA VAL A 165 18.17 4.94 0.14
C VAL A 165 19.30 3.93 -0.06
N TYR A 166 19.29 3.17 -1.15
CA TYR A 166 20.37 2.24 -1.47
C TYR A 166 21.71 2.95 -1.65
N ASP A 167 21.75 4.05 -2.40
CA ASP A 167 22.95 4.88 -2.58
C ASP A 167 23.49 5.39 -1.24
N ARG A 168 22.60 5.85 -0.36
CA ARG A 168 22.98 6.33 0.97
C ARG A 168 23.60 5.21 1.79
N VAL A 169 22.92 4.07 1.89
CA VAL A 169 23.39 2.91 2.67
C VAL A 169 24.68 2.31 2.07
N ALA A 170 24.82 2.32 0.74
CA ALA A 170 26.03 1.86 0.07
C ALA A 170 27.24 2.76 0.37
N SER A 171 27.02 4.05 0.62
CA SER A 171 28.06 4.99 1.04
C SER A 171 28.40 4.92 2.53
N GLU A 172 27.58 4.24 3.34
CA GLU A 172 27.84 4.10 4.77
C GLU A 172 29.00 3.13 5.01
N THR A 173 29.93 3.52 5.87
CA THR A 173 31.07 2.67 6.22
C THR A 173 30.58 1.45 6.98
N VAL A 174 30.78 0.26 6.40
CA VAL A 174 30.52 -1.01 7.06
C VAL A 174 31.37 -1.11 8.32
N LEU A 175 30.74 -1.03 9.50
CA LEU A 175 31.46 -1.14 10.77
C LEU A 175 32.26 -2.45 10.82
N PRO A 176 33.54 -2.43 11.24
CA PRO A 176 34.33 -3.64 11.38
C PRO A 176 33.73 -4.56 12.44
N MET A 177 33.92 -5.88 12.28
CA MET A 177 33.28 -6.90 13.12
C MET A 177 33.50 -6.67 14.62
N GLY A 178 34.71 -6.28 15.04
CA GLY A 178 35.00 -5.98 16.45
C GLY A 178 34.07 -4.91 17.03
N ARG A 179 33.87 -3.80 16.31
CA ARG A 179 32.96 -2.72 16.74
C ARG A 179 31.49 -3.13 16.73
N ARG A 180 31.10 -4.06 15.85
CA ARG A 180 29.74 -4.64 15.86
C ARG A 180 29.50 -5.50 17.09
N LEU A 181 30.48 -6.33 17.45
CA LEU A 181 30.42 -7.18 18.64
C LEU A 181 30.36 -6.34 19.90
N ASP A 182 31.19 -5.29 20.01
CA ASP A 182 31.19 -4.36 21.15
C ASP A 182 29.82 -3.69 21.37
N LEU A 183 29.15 -3.30 20.28
CA LEU A 183 27.80 -2.69 20.35
C LEU A 183 26.73 -3.69 20.82
N LEU A 184 26.85 -4.96 20.41
CA LEU A 184 25.91 -6.02 20.83
C LEU A 184 26.06 -6.36 22.32
N THR A 185 27.29 -6.38 22.85
CA THR A 185 27.53 -6.58 24.28
C THR A 185 27.17 -5.36 25.12
N SER A 186 27.36 -4.14 24.61
CA SER A 186 27.09 -2.91 25.37
C SER A 186 25.60 -2.53 25.44
N HIS A 187 24.82 -2.76 24.38
CA HIS A 187 23.43 -2.31 24.32
C HIS A 187 22.38 -3.35 24.75
N CYS A 188 22.67 -4.65 24.66
CA CYS A 188 21.68 -5.71 24.92
C CYS A 188 21.77 -6.31 26.33
N GLY A 189 22.65 -5.80 27.20
CA GLY A 189 22.91 -6.34 28.53
C GLY A 189 23.75 -7.63 28.51
N PRO A 190 24.28 -8.06 29.67
CA PRO A 190 25.34 -9.07 29.73
C PRO A 190 24.90 -10.46 29.23
N VAL A 191 23.68 -10.89 29.53
CA VAL A 191 23.19 -12.22 29.12
C VAL A 191 22.74 -12.24 27.66
N THR A 192 21.84 -11.33 27.27
CA THR A 192 21.31 -11.26 25.90
C THR A 192 22.40 -10.86 24.89
N GLY A 193 23.31 -9.98 25.29
CA GLY A 193 24.47 -9.60 24.47
C GLY A 193 25.38 -10.79 24.15
N CYS A 194 25.64 -11.68 25.12
CA CYS A 194 26.42 -12.90 24.87
C CYS A 194 25.74 -13.83 23.86
N ILE A 195 24.40 -13.97 23.93
CA ILE A 195 23.62 -14.76 22.97
C ILE A 195 23.72 -14.16 21.56
N PHE A 196 23.56 -12.84 21.41
CA PHE A 196 23.67 -12.18 20.11
C PHE A 196 25.08 -12.23 19.53
N VAL A 197 26.12 -12.12 20.37
CA VAL A 197 27.51 -12.28 19.94
C VAL A 197 27.76 -13.69 19.42
N LEU A 198 27.31 -14.72 20.14
CA LEU A 198 27.44 -16.11 19.70
C LEU A 198 26.72 -16.33 18.37
N LEU A 199 25.48 -15.82 18.23
CA LEU A 199 24.72 -15.88 16.98
C LEU A 199 25.44 -15.15 15.82
N ALA A 200 26.04 -13.98 16.08
CA ALA A 200 26.78 -13.21 15.09
C ALA A 200 28.05 -13.94 14.63
N ILE A 201 28.78 -14.56 15.56
CA ILE A 201 29.95 -15.40 15.26
C ILE A 201 29.54 -16.62 14.44
N LEU A 202 28.47 -17.32 14.85
CA LEU A 202 27.95 -18.48 14.12
C LEU A 202 27.52 -18.08 12.70
N SER A 203 26.82 -16.97 12.55
CA SER A 203 26.42 -16.42 11.25
C SER A 203 27.62 -16.06 10.38
N TYR A 204 28.68 -15.50 10.98
CA TYR A 204 29.92 -15.18 10.28
C TYR A 204 30.68 -16.43 9.83
N LEU A 205 30.77 -17.45 10.69
CA LEU A 205 31.36 -18.75 10.33
C LEU A 205 30.56 -19.43 9.23
N PHE A 206 29.23 -19.39 9.32
CA PHE A 206 28.33 -19.89 8.28
C PHE A 206 28.53 -19.13 6.96
N LEU A 207 28.65 -17.80 6.99
CA LEU A 207 28.95 -17.00 5.79
C LEU A 207 30.31 -17.38 5.19
N LYS A 208 31.34 -17.60 6.00
CA LYS A 208 32.64 -18.10 5.53
C LYS A 208 32.54 -19.49 4.89
N PHE A 209 31.74 -20.37 5.48
CA PHE A 209 31.47 -21.70 4.92
C PHE A 209 30.74 -21.61 3.58
N LEU A 210 29.73 -20.74 3.47
CA LEU A 210 29.03 -20.49 2.20
C LEU A 210 29.98 -19.92 1.13
N ARG A 211 30.85 -18.97 1.49
CA ARG A 211 31.88 -18.44 0.58
C ARG A 211 32.89 -19.49 0.13
N TRP A 212 33.19 -20.47 0.98
CA TRP A 212 34.03 -21.60 0.61
C TRP A 212 33.32 -22.55 -0.35
N LEU A 213 32.02 -22.81 -0.14
CA LEU A 213 31.20 -23.66 -1.00
C LEU A 213 30.88 -22.99 -2.34
N THR A 214 30.71 -21.67 -2.35
CA THR A 214 30.41 -20.86 -3.54
C THR A 214 31.25 -19.58 -3.48
N PRO A 215 32.46 -19.59 -4.07
CA PRO A 215 33.34 -18.43 -4.15
C PRO A 215 32.63 -17.20 -4.70
N ASP A 216 32.93 -16.03 -4.12
CA ASP A 216 32.36 -14.74 -4.55
C ASP A 216 32.67 -14.42 -6.03
N ASP A 217 33.74 -15.02 -6.59
CA ASP A 217 34.17 -14.86 -7.98
C ASP A 217 33.22 -15.53 -9.00
N LEU A 218 32.38 -16.46 -8.56
CA LEU A 218 31.36 -17.13 -9.39
C LEU A 218 30.03 -16.37 -9.40
N ILE A 219 29.89 -15.35 -8.55
CA ILE A 219 28.68 -14.53 -8.48
C ILE A 219 28.82 -13.40 -9.50
N ASP A 220 27.99 -13.44 -10.53
CA ASP A 220 27.91 -12.35 -11.49
C ASP A 220 27.65 -11.02 -10.75
N LYS A 221 28.58 -10.08 -10.91
CA LYS A 221 28.34 -8.72 -10.44
C LYS A 221 27.23 -8.13 -11.28
N ALA A 222 26.10 -7.84 -10.64
CA ALA A 222 25.03 -7.11 -11.27
C ALA A 222 25.59 -5.79 -11.82
N VAL A 223 25.58 -5.66 -13.15
CA VAL A 223 25.97 -4.41 -13.82
C VAL A 223 24.98 -3.34 -13.36
N ASP A 224 25.50 -2.19 -12.90
CA ASP A 224 24.65 -1.03 -12.69
C ASP A 224 24.12 -0.60 -14.05
N ALA A 225 22.87 -0.97 -14.34
CA ALA A 225 22.28 -0.73 -15.64
C ALA A 225 21.75 0.70 -15.72
N THR A 226 20.97 1.11 -14.72
CA THR A 226 20.18 2.37 -14.76
C THR A 226 20.36 3.26 -13.53
N GLY A 227 21.20 2.86 -12.56
CA GLY A 227 21.49 3.65 -11.37
C GLY A 227 22.41 4.84 -11.64
N ARG A 228 22.90 5.46 -10.56
CA ARG A 228 23.73 6.69 -10.61
C ARG A 228 25.01 6.52 -11.47
N PHE A 229 25.53 5.30 -11.60
CA PHE A 229 26.68 4.97 -12.43
C PHE A 229 26.29 4.06 -13.61
N GLY A 230 25.01 4.06 -13.98
CA GLY A 230 24.41 3.08 -14.86
C GLY A 230 24.88 3.16 -16.31
N MET A 231 25.34 2.04 -16.88
CA MET A 231 25.85 1.97 -18.26
C MET A 231 24.83 2.40 -19.32
N TRP A 232 23.51 2.24 -19.08
CA TRP A 232 22.46 2.53 -20.06
C TRP A 232 22.09 4.01 -20.15
N THR A 233 22.56 4.85 -19.22
CA THR A 233 22.35 6.32 -19.30
C THR A 233 23.35 7.02 -20.22
N GLN A 234 24.38 6.31 -20.69
CA GLN A 234 25.37 6.87 -21.62
C GLN A 234 25.00 6.71 -23.10
N GLU A 235 23.94 5.96 -23.44
CA GLU A 235 23.41 5.93 -24.80
C GLU A 235 22.02 6.58 -24.86
N PRO A 236 21.82 7.63 -25.68
CA PRO A 236 20.51 8.19 -25.88
C PRO A 236 19.62 7.14 -26.57
N PHE A 237 18.52 6.77 -25.92
CA PHE A 237 17.48 5.95 -26.52
C PHE A 237 17.06 6.57 -27.87
N PRO A 238 17.13 5.83 -28.99
CA PRO A 238 16.67 6.34 -30.26
C PRO A 238 15.18 6.60 -30.17
N ASP A 239 14.81 7.85 -30.42
CA ASP A 239 13.45 8.35 -30.38
C ASP A 239 12.54 7.46 -31.25
N GLY A 240 11.49 6.92 -30.64
CA GLY A 240 10.60 5.93 -31.22
C GLY A 240 9.71 6.55 -32.29
N ASN A 241 10.26 6.83 -33.47
CA ASN A 241 9.50 7.23 -34.65
C ASN A 241 9.58 6.13 -35.72
N ARG A 242 8.88 5.01 -35.51
CA ARG A 242 8.54 4.09 -36.61
C ARG A 242 7.19 4.50 -37.21
N LYS A 243 7.23 5.47 -38.11
CA LYS A 243 6.25 5.57 -39.20
C LYS A 243 6.38 4.32 -40.07
N GLY A 244 5.22 3.77 -40.45
CA GLY A 244 5.09 2.43 -41.01
C GLY A 244 5.74 2.20 -42.37
N LYS A 245 5.93 0.91 -42.66
CA LYS A 245 5.96 0.36 -44.01
C LYS A 245 5.38 -1.05 -43.94
N ILE A 246 4.09 -1.17 -44.28
CA ILE A 246 3.49 -2.43 -44.71
C ILE A 246 4.01 -2.62 -46.14
N THR A 247 4.90 -3.59 -46.34
CA THR A 247 5.24 -4.07 -47.68
C THR A 247 4.49 -5.37 -47.92
N ASN A 248 3.48 -5.29 -48.78
CA ASN A 248 2.91 -6.44 -49.47
C ASN A 248 4.02 -7.11 -50.31
N SER A 249 4.19 -8.41 -50.15
CA SER A 249 4.86 -9.26 -51.13
C SER A 249 3.89 -10.36 -51.56
N SER A 250 3.33 -10.19 -52.75
CA SER A 250 2.68 -11.23 -53.54
C SER A 250 3.71 -12.16 -54.19
N SER A 251 3.24 -13.38 -54.50
CA SER A 251 3.78 -14.38 -55.45
C SER A 251 4.48 -15.60 -54.83
N CYS A 252 3.71 -16.65 -54.55
CA CYS A 252 3.50 -17.82 -55.43
C CYS A 252 2.23 -18.57 -55.00
#